data_AF-A0A088RNV0-F1
#
_entry.id   AF-A0A088RNV0-F1
#
_cell.length_a   1.000
_cell.length_b   1.000
_cell.length_c   1.000
_cell.angle_alpha   90.00
_cell.angle_beta   90.00
_cell.angle_gamma   90.00
#
_symmetry.space_group_name_H-M   'P 1'
#
loop_
_entity.id
_entity.type
_entity.pdbx_description
1 polymer ?
#
loop_
_entity_poly.entity_id
_entity_poly.type
_entity_poly.pdbx_seq_one_letter_code
_entity_poly.pdbx_strand_id
1 'polypeptide(L)'
;MEWSIGLLVYVVVQFVAFFLVLVATHIDMFRYRPDGSMLDNECITLWSSKNNCASGKHDISSDGQWAARPPRRDRFRAAQAFVIISIFVYGTAFVLGVIMLLCNRCFRWVCLALNSVGAVTLFIVWVAMAVTYSRNEGFGCLAPKAFHSYGAGFVLLVLA
;
A
#
# COMPACT_ATOMS: atom_id res chain seq x y z
N MET A 1 11.19 25.49 -25.94
CA MET A 1 10.69 24.47 -24.99
C MET A 1 9.57 25.15 -24.19
N GLU A 2 8.32 25.01 -24.61
CA GLU A 2 7.19 25.53 -23.82
C GLU A 2 6.90 24.53 -22.70
N TRP A 3 7.26 24.89 -21.47
CA TRP A 3 6.89 24.14 -20.28
C TRP A 3 5.35 24.13 -20.19
N SER A 4 4.75 22.99 -20.50
CA SER A 4 3.32 22.83 -20.30
C SER A 4 3.08 22.69 -18.80
N ILE A 5 2.38 23.65 -18.21
CA ILE A 5 1.94 23.60 -16.81
C ILE A 5 1.31 22.23 -16.49
N GLY A 6 0.57 21.63 -17.44
CA GLY A 6 0.01 20.29 -17.30
C GLY A 6 1.04 19.16 -17.14
N LEU A 7 2.18 19.22 -17.84
CA LEU A 7 3.26 18.24 -17.67
C LEU A 7 3.96 18.40 -16.32
N LEU A 8 4.13 19.65 -15.85
CA LEU A 8 4.70 19.91 -14.54
C LEU A 8 3.79 19.37 -13.42
N VAL A 9 2.49 19.67 -13.49
CA VAL A 9 1.49 19.15 -12.54
C VAL A 9 1.49 17.62 -12.55
N TYR A 10 1.53 17.00 -13.74
CA TYR A 10 1.62 15.55 -13.88
C TYR A 10 2.82 14.97 -13.13
N VAL A 11 4.03 15.51 -13.32
CA VAL A 11 5.25 15.00 -12.67
C VAL A 11 5.19 15.15 -11.16
N VAL A 12 4.67 16.27 -10.65
CA VAL A 12 4.49 16.49 -9.22
C VAL A 12 3.50 15.49 -8.63
N VAL A 13 2.34 15.30 -9.26
CA VAL A 13 1.35 14.32 -8.79
C VAL A 13 1.92 12.91 -8.84
N GLN A 14 2.65 12.55 -9.90
CA GLN A 14 3.27 11.24 -10.03
C GLN A 14 4.31 10.97 -8.95
N PHE A 15 5.11 11.99 -8.62
CA PHE A 15 6.08 11.91 -7.52
C PHE A 15 5.38 11.68 -6.18
N VAL A 16 4.32 12.45 -5.90
CA VAL A 16 3.52 12.30 -4.68
C VAL A 16 2.93 10.89 -4.62
N ALA A 17 2.28 10.40 -5.67
CA ALA A 17 1.72 9.05 -5.72
C ALA A 17 2.80 7.98 -5.47
N PHE A 18 3.93 8.05 -6.16
CA PHE A 18 5.06 7.14 -5.95
C PHE A 18 5.57 7.16 -4.49
N PHE A 19 5.75 8.35 -3.93
CA PHE A 19 6.19 8.51 -2.55
C PHE A 19 5.18 7.95 -1.55
N LEU A 20 3.88 8.20 -1.75
CA LEU A 20 2.82 7.66 -0.93
C LEU A 20 2.84 6.13 -0.95
N VAL A 21 2.96 5.48 -2.11
CA VAL A 21 3.06 4.01 -2.20
C VAL A 21 4.31 3.51 -1.45
N LEU A 22 5.47 4.12 -1.68
CA LEU A 22 6.71 3.74 -1.01
C LEU A 22 6.58 3.80 0.51
N VAL A 23 6.10 4.93 1.04
CA VAL A 23 5.94 5.13 2.47
C VAL A 23 4.87 4.19 3.04
N ALA A 24 3.75 4.03 2.33
CA ALA A 24 2.66 3.19 2.76
C ALA A 24 3.06 1.72 2.93
N THR A 25 3.96 1.19 2.09
CA THR A 25 4.42 -0.20 2.23
C THR A 25 5.08 -0.51 3.56
N HIS A 26 5.72 0.49 4.19
CA HIS A 26 6.41 0.32 5.47
C HIS A 26 5.57 0.70 6.69
N ILE A 27 4.42 1.37 6.48
CA ILE A 27 3.52 1.83 7.55
C ILE A 27 2.43 0.78 7.83
N ASP A 28 1.77 0.90 8.98
CA ASP A 28 0.65 0.07 9.39
C ASP A 28 -0.55 0.14 8.44
N MET A 29 -1.04 -1.04 8.06
CA MET A 29 -2.29 -1.23 7.31
C MET A 29 -3.48 -1.31 8.26
N PHE A 30 -3.27 -1.93 9.42
CA PHE A 30 -4.24 -2.01 10.51
C PHE A 30 -3.57 -1.62 11.82
N ARG A 31 -4.30 -0.91 12.66
CA ARG A 31 -3.84 -0.48 13.97
C ARG A 31 -4.84 -0.91 15.02
N TYR A 32 -4.37 -1.47 16.13
CA TYR A 32 -5.22 -1.86 17.23
C TYR A 32 -5.94 -0.62 17.80
N ARG A 33 -7.23 -0.76 18.12
CA ARG A 33 -8.01 0.32 18.70
C ARG A 33 -7.63 0.42 20.19
N PRO A 34 -7.22 1.61 20.68
CA PRO A 34 -6.81 1.75 22.07
C PRO A 34 -7.98 1.48 23.00
N ASP A 35 -7.84 0.45 23.82
CA ASP A 35 -8.84 -0.01 24.79
C ASP A 35 -8.26 -0.02 26.22
N GLY A 36 -7.10 0.62 26.45
CA GLY A 36 -6.41 0.69 27.74
C GLY A 36 -5.60 -0.58 28.07
N SER A 37 -5.35 -1.42 27.06
CA SER A 37 -4.65 -2.69 27.21
C SER A 37 -3.17 -2.59 26.84
N MET A 38 -2.37 -3.60 27.19
CA MET A 38 -0.96 -3.70 26.76
C MET A 38 -0.79 -3.79 25.23
N LEU A 39 -1.88 -3.96 24.47
CA LEU A 39 -1.91 -4.07 23.01
C LEU A 39 -2.25 -2.74 22.30
N ASP A 40 -2.42 -1.64 23.03
CA ASP A 40 -2.84 -0.34 22.48
C ASP A 40 -1.89 0.21 21.39
N ASN A 41 -0.66 -0.30 21.31
CA ASN A 41 0.33 0.05 20.28
C ASN A 41 0.58 -1.06 19.26
N GLU A 42 -0.24 -2.11 19.21
CA GLU A 42 -0.11 -3.16 18.20
C GLU A 42 -0.52 -2.64 16.81
N CYS A 43 0.25 -2.99 15.78
CA CYS A 43 -0.11 -2.76 14.39
C CYS A 43 0.32 -3.88 13.47
N ILE A 44 -0.39 -3.95 12.34
CA ILE A 44 -0.16 -4.91 11.29
C ILE A 44 0.19 -4.13 10.04
N THR A 45 1.42 -4.29 9.57
CA THR A 45 1.90 -3.77 8.27
C THR A 45 1.65 -4.81 7.19
N LEU A 46 1.94 -4.48 5.93
CA LEU A 46 1.92 -5.47 4.83
C LEU A 46 2.87 -6.65 5.08
N TRP A 47 4.00 -6.42 5.76
CA TRP A 47 5.09 -7.38 5.89
C TRP A 47 5.12 -8.10 7.23
N SER A 48 4.71 -7.41 8.30
CA SER A 48 4.83 -7.90 9.66
C SER A 48 3.79 -7.31 10.59
N SER A 49 3.38 -8.10 11.59
CA SER A 49 2.70 -7.62 12.79
C SER A 49 3.75 -7.21 13.83
N LYS A 50 3.51 -6.11 14.52
CA LYS A 50 4.37 -5.52 15.54
C LYS A 50 3.54 -5.27 16.80
N ASN A 51 4.05 -5.69 17.95
CA ASN A 51 3.38 -5.49 19.23
C ASN A 51 3.44 -4.02 19.71
N ASN A 52 4.39 -3.25 19.18
CA ASN A 52 4.50 -1.82 19.39
C ASN A 52 4.97 -1.15 18.09
N CYS A 53 4.13 -0.31 17.48
CA CYS A 53 4.45 0.39 16.23
C CYS A 53 5.68 1.30 16.35
N ALA A 54 6.00 1.78 17.55
CA ALA A 54 7.15 2.64 17.81
C ALA A 54 8.46 1.85 18.04
N SER A 55 8.37 0.54 18.25
CA SER A 55 9.52 -0.33 18.54
C SER A 55 9.79 -1.28 17.38
N GLY A 56 11.06 -1.46 17.03
CA GLY A 56 11.49 -2.50 16.08
C GLY A 56 11.66 -3.89 16.71
N LYS A 57 11.42 -4.04 18.03
CA LYS A 57 11.67 -5.27 18.77
C LYS A 57 10.34 -6.01 19.00
N HIS A 58 10.23 -7.21 18.44
CA HIS A 58 9.05 -8.10 18.38
C HIS A 58 8.12 -7.86 17.20
N ASP A 59 8.55 -8.40 16.06
CA ASP A 59 7.79 -8.49 14.84
C ASP A 59 7.61 -9.96 14.42
N ILE A 60 6.38 -10.35 14.14
CA ILE A 60 6.05 -11.66 13.54
C ILE A 60 5.67 -11.37 12.09
N SER A 61 6.38 -12.00 11.15
CA SER A 61 6.08 -11.83 9.72
C SER A 61 4.60 -12.11 9.45
N SER A 62 4.00 -11.39 8.51
CA SER A 62 2.60 -11.59 8.13
C SER A 62 2.34 -13.05 7.73
N ASP A 63 3.32 -13.67 7.07
CA ASP A 63 3.28 -15.09 6.70
C ASP A 63 3.26 -16.03 7.90
N GLY A 64 4.07 -15.74 8.92
CA GLY A 64 4.07 -16.48 10.18
C GLY A 64 2.77 -16.28 10.98
N GLN A 65 2.29 -15.04 11.06
CA GLN A 65 1.06 -14.67 11.76
C GLN A 65 -0.16 -15.39 11.17
N TRP A 66 -0.21 -15.51 9.84
CA TRP A 66 -1.33 -16.13 9.12
C TRP A 66 -1.04 -17.57 8.66
N ALA A 67 0.01 -18.22 9.20
CA ALA A 67 0.41 -19.58 8.77
C ALA A 67 -0.73 -20.61 8.91
N ALA A 68 -1.50 -20.52 9.99
CA ALA A 68 -2.65 -21.38 10.27
C ALA A 68 -3.92 -21.01 9.46
N ARG A 69 -3.90 -19.89 8.72
CA ARG A 69 -5.06 -19.36 7.99
C ARG A 69 -4.69 -18.97 6.55
N PRO A 70 -4.61 -19.97 5.66
CA PRO A 70 -4.17 -19.79 4.27
C PRO A 70 -4.91 -18.68 3.51
N PRO A 71 -6.25 -18.55 3.57
CA PRO A 71 -6.93 -17.56 2.73
C PRO A 71 -6.58 -16.11 3.10
N ARG A 72 -6.34 -15.80 4.38
CA ARG A 72 -5.86 -14.48 4.81
C ARG A 72 -4.41 -14.26 4.40
N ARG A 73 -3.55 -15.26 4.58
CA ARG A 73 -2.14 -15.22 4.17
C ARG A 73 -2.01 -14.95 2.68
N ASP A 74 -2.78 -15.65 1.84
CA ASP A 74 -2.68 -15.54 0.40
C ASP A 74 -3.11 -14.15 -0.11
N ARG A 75 -4.06 -13.50 0.57
CA ARG A 75 -4.41 -12.08 0.29
C ARG A 75 -3.28 -11.12 0.67
N PHE A 76 -2.62 -11.34 1.80
CA PHE A 76 -1.44 -10.55 2.18
C PHE A 76 -0.29 -10.75 1.19
N ARG A 77 -0.03 -11.98 0.75
CA ARG A 77 0.99 -12.28 -0.28
C ARG A 77 0.66 -11.63 -1.63
N ALA A 78 -0.60 -11.71 -2.05
CA ALA A 78 -1.06 -11.01 -3.25
C ALA A 78 -0.86 -9.50 -3.10
N ALA A 79 -1.28 -8.91 -1.98
CA ALA A 79 -1.11 -7.49 -1.69
C ALA A 79 0.38 -7.07 -1.69
N GLN A 80 1.27 -7.86 -1.09
CA GLN A 80 2.72 -7.63 -1.13
C GLN A 80 3.29 -7.68 -2.55
N ALA A 81 2.88 -8.66 -3.36
CA ALA A 81 3.34 -8.75 -4.75
C ALA A 81 2.84 -7.56 -5.58
N PHE A 82 1.55 -7.24 -5.48
CA PHE A 82 0.95 -6.13 -6.24
C PHE A 82 1.50 -4.78 -5.81
N VAL A 83 1.78 -4.55 -4.52
CA VAL A 83 2.34 -3.26 -4.07
C VAL A 83 3.78 -3.07 -4.55
N ILE A 84 4.60 -4.14 -4.61
CA ILE A 84 5.94 -4.08 -5.22
C ILE A 84 5.81 -3.72 -6.71
N ILE A 85 4.88 -4.36 -7.44
CA ILE A 85 4.63 -4.03 -8.85
C ILE A 85 4.22 -2.57 -8.98
N SER A 86 3.31 -2.07 -8.13
CA SER A 86 2.90 -0.66 -8.13
C SER A 86 4.09 0.28 -7.90
N ILE A 87 5.01 -0.02 -6.98
CA ILE A 87 6.22 0.80 -6.77
C ILE A 87 7.00 0.95 -8.08
N PHE A 88 7.25 -0.14 -8.80
CA PHE A 88 7.96 -0.08 -10.08
C PHE A 88 7.16 0.65 -11.16
N VAL A 89 5.84 0.46 -11.23
CA VAL A 89 4.99 1.13 -12.21
C VAL A 89 4.91 2.64 -11.97
N TYR A 90 4.67 3.08 -10.73
CA TYR A 90 4.65 4.51 -10.39
C TYR A 90 6.03 5.15 -10.49
N GLY A 91 7.09 4.43 -10.12
CA GLY A 91 8.47 4.90 -10.25
C GLY A 91 8.89 5.08 -11.71
N THR A 92 8.57 4.11 -12.58
CA THR A 92 8.84 4.23 -14.04
C THR A 92 8.02 5.34 -14.68
N ALA A 93 6.74 5.50 -14.30
CA ALA A 93 5.90 6.61 -14.75
C ALA A 93 6.48 7.97 -14.33
N PHE A 94 7.01 8.10 -13.11
CA PHE A 94 7.67 9.32 -12.65
C PHE A 94 8.94 9.63 -13.45
N VAL A 95 9.83 8.64 -13.62
CA VAL A 95 11.07 8.81 -14.40
C VAL A 95 10.76 9.21 -15.85
N LEU A 96 9.80 8.56 -16.49
CA LEU A 96 9.37 8.92 -17.84
C LEU A 96 8.74 10.31 -17.90
N GLY A 97 7.99 10.72 -16.87
CA GLY A 97 7.46 12.07 -16.74
C GLY A 97 8.56 13.14 -16.69
N VAL A 98 9.62 12.89 -15.90
CA VAL A 98 10.81 13.77 -15.84
C VAL A 98 11.54 13.81 -17.18
N ILE A 99 11.73 12.66 -17.84
CA ILE A 99 12.35 12.60 -19.17
C ILE A 99 11.53 13.38 -20.19
N MET A 100 10.19 13.34 -20.11
CA MET A 100 9.32 14.11 -21.00
C MET A 100 9.43 15.62 -20.80
N LEU A 101 9.67 16.07 -19.57
CA LEU A 101 9.95 17.49 -19.29
C LEU A 101 11.29 17.94 -19.92
N LEU A 102 12.29 17.05 -19.96
CA LEU A 102 13.65 17.39 -20.39
C LEU A 102 13.91 17.22 -21.89
N CYS A 103 13.38 16.16 -22.54
CA CYS A 103 13.89 15.76 -23.86
C CYS A 103 12.88 15.29 -24.92
N ASN A 104 11.59 15.00 -24.64
CA ASN A 104 10.61 14.69 -25.72
C ASN A 104 9.15 14.47 -25.27
N ARG A 105 8.16 14.81 -26.11
CA ARG A 105 6.71 14.63 -25.85
C ARG A 105 6.12 13.25 -26.25
N CYS A 106 6.91 12.36 -26.85
CA CYS A 106 6.41 11.13 -27.47
C CYS A 106 5.95 10.04 -26.48
N PHE A 107 6.36 10.09 -25.21
CA PHE A 107 6.06 9.05 -24.22
C PHE A 107 4.69 9.21 -23.52
N ARG A 108 3.87 10.19 -23.94
CA ARG A 108 2.59 10.51 -23.28
C ARG A 108 1.67 9.30 -23.14
N TRP A 109 1.56 8.49 -24.20
CA TRP A 109 0.71 7.30 -24.19
C TRP A 109 1.24 6.19 -23.28
N VAL A 110 2.56 6.07 -23.15
CA VAL A 110 3.20 5.10 -22.25
C VAL A 110 2.93 5.49 -20.79
N CYS A 111 3.06 6.77 -20.44
CA CYS A 111 2.72 7.26 -19.10
C CYS A 111 1.23 7.10 -18.75
N LEU A 112 0.34 7.27 -19.73
CA LEU A 112 -1.08 7.00 -19.53
C LEU A 112 -1.31 5.51 -19.23
N ALA A 113 -0.72 4.62 -20.01
CA ALA A 113 -0.84 3.18 -19.81
C ALA A 113 -0.28 2.75 -18.43
N LEU A 114 0.91 3.27 -18.06
CA LEU A 114 1.51 2.98 -16.75
C LEU A 114 0.63 3.46 -15.60
N ASN A 115 0.01 4.64 -15.69
CA ASN A 115 -0.90 5.10 -14.64
C ASN A 115 -2.17 4.25 -14.53
N SER A 116 -2.74 3.81 -15.65
CA SER A 116 -3.87 2.88 -15.61
C SER A 116 -3.48 1.55 -14.96
N VAL A 117 -2.31 1.01 -15.30
CA VAL A 117 -1.79 -0.23 -14.67
C VAL A 117 -1.48 -0.01 -13.18
N GLY A 118 -0.90 1.14 -12.82
CA GLY A 118 -0.63 1.53 -11.44
C GLY A 118 -1.90 1.58 -10.60
N ALA A 119 -2.94 2.24 -11.10
CA ALA A 119 -4.24 2.33 -10.46
C ALA A 119 -4.88 0.95 -10.28
N VAL A 120 -4.86 0.09 -11.32
CA VAL A 120 -5.43 -1.28 -11.22
C VAL A 120 -4.66 -2.14 -10.22
N THR A 121 -3.33 -2.05 -10.20
CA THR A 121 -2.51 -2.85 -9.26
C THR A 121 -2.72 -2.42 -7.82
N LEU A 122 -2.73 -1.10 -7.52
CA LEU A 122 -3.12 -0.58 -6.20
C LEU A 122 -4.57 -0.93 -5.85
N PHE A 123 -5.45 -0.91 -6.85
CA PHE A 123 -6.85 -1.30 -6.68
C PHE A 123 -7.00 -2.78 -6.25
N ILE A 124 -6.05 -3.64 -6.58
CA ILE A 124 -6.08 -5.01 -6.09
C ILE A 124 -5.59 -5.06 -4.63
N VAL A 125 -4.56 -4.28 -4.29
CA VAL A 125 -3.98 -4.20 -2.93
C VAL A 125 -5.02 -3.73 -1.91
N TRP A 126 -5.65 -2.57 -2.13
CA TRP A 126 -6.62 -2.03 -1.16
C TRP A 126 -7.86 -2.94 -1.02
N VAL A 127 -8.36 -3.58 -2.10
CA VAL A 127 -9.49 -4.52 -2.04
C VAL A 127 -9.10 -5.75 -1.24
N ALA A 128 -7.91 -6.31 -1.48
CA ALA A 128 -7.41 -7.43 -0.70
C ALA A 128 -7.39 -7.09 0.80
N MET A 129 -6.88 -5.92 1.17
CA MET A 129 -6.85 -5.46 2.55
C MET A 129 -8.25 -5.19 3.13
N ALA A 130 -9.13 -4.51 2.40
CA ALA A 130 -10.51 -4.25 2.83
C ALA A 130 -11.32 -5.54 3.05
N VAL A 131 -11.11 -6.55 2.19
CA VAL A 131 -11.71 -7.89 2.36
C VAL A 131 -11.13 -8.57 3.60
N THR A 132 -9.80 -8.51 3.81
CA THR A 132 -9.22 -9.10 5.04
C THR A 132 -9.72 -8.42 6.30
N TYR A 133 -9.97 -7.11 6.27
CA TYR A 133 -10.48 -6.32 7.38
C TYR A 133 -11.91 -6.68 7.76
N SER A 134 -12.76 -6.93 6.75
CA SER A 134 -14.20 -7.11 6.93
C SER A 134 -14.65 -8.57 7.07
N ARG A 135 -13.92 -9.51 6.48
CA ARG A 135 -14.32 -10.92 6.38
C ARG A 135 -13.92 -11.73 7.61
N ASN A 136 -14.92 -12.35 8.22
CA ASN A 136 -14.73 -13.40 9.23
C ASN A 136 -14.33 -14.69 8.52
N GLU A 137 -13.30 -15.38 9.02
CA GLU A 137 -12.78 -16.62 8.41
C GLU A 137 -13.08 -17.85 9.28
N GLY A 138 -14.21 -17.83 10.00
CA GLY A 138 -14.70 -18.95 10.81
C GLY A 138 -14.38 -18.87 12.31
N PHE A 139 -14.63 -19.97 13.02
CA PHE A 139 -14.50 -20.08 14.48
C PHE A 139 -13.05 -19.84 14.90
N GLY A 140 -12.81 -18.85 15.79
CA GLY A 140 -11.48 -18.47 16.26
C GLY A 140 -10.71 -17.51 15.33
N CYS A 141 -11.30 -17.04 14.23
CA CYS A 141 -10.72 -16.01 13.36
C CYS A 141 -11.72 -14.88 13.10
N LEU A 142 -11.87 -14.01 14.10
CA LEU A 142 -12.64 -12.78 13.97
C LEU A 142 -12.02 -11.87 12.90
N ALA A 143 -12.89 -11.10 12.25
CA ALA A 143 -12.46 -10.05 11.35
C ALA A 143 -11.67 -8.98 12.13
N PRO A 144 -10.53 -8.50 11.59
CA PRO A 144 -9.73 -7.45 12.22
C PRO A 144 -10.55 -6.22 12.62
N LYS A 145 -11.62 -5.88 11.89
CA LYS A 145 -12.55 -4.78 12.22
C LYS A 145 -13.11 -4.79 13.65
N ALA A 146 -13.10 -5.94 14.32
CA ALA A 146 -13.61 -6.05 15.69
C ALA A 146 -12.68 -5.36 16.71
N PHE A 147 -11.37 -5.32 16.43
CA PHE A 147 -10.34 -4.86 17.36
C PHE A 147 -9.39 -3.82 16.76
N HIS A 148 -9.36 -3.71 15.43
CA HIS A 148 -8.45 -2.83 14.71
C HIS A 148 -9.22 -1.79 13.89
N SER A 149 -8.62 -0.63 13.71
CA SER A 149 -8.98 0.37 12.69
C SER A 149 -8.03 0.31 11.51
N TYR A 150 -8.41 0.94 10.39
CA TYR A 150 -7.47 1.17 9.30
C TYR A 150 -6.28 2.01 9.78
N GLY A 151 -5.08 1.56 9.41
CA GLY A 151 -3.83 2.23 9.68
C GLY A 151 -3.54 3.32 8.65
N ALA A 152 -2.53 4.14 8.94
CA ALA A 152 -2.15 5.24 8.07
C ALA A 152 -1.68 4.76 6.70
N GLY A 153 -0.96 3.63 6.65
CA GLY A 153 -0.47 3.04 5.41
C GLY A 153 -1.61 2.63 4.47
N PHE A 154 -2.71 2.11 4.99
CA PHE A 154 -3.88 1.83 4.14
C PHE A 154 -4.44 3.11 3.52
N VAL A 155 -4.61 4.17 4.31
CA VAL A 155 -5.10 5.47 3.81
C VAL A 155 -4.17 6.04 2.73
N LEU A 156 -2.86 5.95 2.94
CA LEU A 156 -1.87 6.42 1.96
C LEU A 156 -1.94 5.63 0.63
N LEU A 157 -2.20 4.31 0.67
CA LEU A 157 -2.42 3.52 -0.55
C LEU A 157 -3.71 3.89 -1.29
N VAL A 158 -4.75 4.35 -0.58
CA VAL A 158 -6.00 4.81 -1.20
C VAL A 158 -5.84 6.19 -1.84
N LEU A 159 -4.96 7.04 -1.28
CA LEU A 159 -4.70 8.38 -1.80
C LEU A 159 -3.72 8.41 -2.99
N ALA A 160 -2.90 7.36 -3.14
CA ALA A 160 -1.89 7.23 -4.20
C ALA A 160 -2.48 6.79 -5.54
#